data_AF-A0A077M0U8-F1
#
_entry.id   AF-A0A077M0U8-F1
#
_cell.length_a   1.000
_cell.length_b   1.000
_cell.length_c   1.000
_cell.angle_alpha   90.00
_cell.angle_beta   90.00
_cell.angle_gamma   90.00
#
_symmetry.space_group_name_H-M   'P 1'
#
loop_
_entity.id
_entity.type
_entity.pdbx_description
1 polymer ?
#
loop_
_entity_poly.entity_id
_entity_poly.type
_entity_poly.pdbx_seq_one_letter_code
_entity_poly.pdbx_strand_id
1 'polypeptide(L)'
;MIVDARAAEDVTAPKSRTPRVYLRIRRSSRPAFHGASPDYRRGVTGRLDLTARQADPAALWRVDLFLFTGVATVLVIRTFLSLTGYPQVGGATLHIAHVLWGGLLMALSILAIAVFPGDQWRWRAAFVGGIGFGFFIDEVGKFVTKDVDYFFKPAVAIMYATFVALYVGVRIVLTLRPMTDRRRLALAASALVDEATGVLQLTARDRALAVLDGIAVSSPERPAADLVRDLLDSDVPAGRGVEARLLTAVDRIRRRILATLSTGAAIRIVLALSAVQAVWLLGEVVVSVARHPQTSRAHATLDTGLPATVTAILLVTGVVLLLTGHRESGLTALEWNHIVNLLFVQVAVFNREQFLGLLGFAGSAVALIVIRVARDEVRLSEGAPGA
;
A
#
# COMPACT_ATOMS: atom_id res chain seq x y z
N MET A 1 -52.19 16.94 -53.04
CA MET A 1 -52.33 15.52 -53.42
C MET A 1 -50.94 14.94 -53.50
N ILE A 2 -50.61 14.03 -52.58
CA ILE A 2 -49.32 13.33 -52.50
C ILE A 2 -49.39 12.11 -53.42
N VAL A 3 -48.41 11.90 -54.30
CA VAL A 3 -48.05 10.58 -54.86
C VAL A 3 -46.54 10.53 -55.11
N ASP A 4 -45.98 9.38 -54.73
CA ASP A 4 -44.60 8.90 -54.71
C ASP A 4 -44.26 8.10 -55.99
N ALA A 5 -42.99 8.03 -56.42
CA ALA A 5 -42.40 6.88 -57.15
C ALA A 5 -40.94 7.12 -57.64
N ARG A 6 -40.18 6.02 -57.66
CA ARG A 6 -38.72 5.85 -57.75
C ARG A 6 -38.10 5.81 -59.17
N ALA A 7 -36.78 6.10 -59.18
CA ALA A 7 -35.63 5.46 -59.87
C ALA A 7 -35.41 5.57 -61.40
N ALA A 8 -34.23 6.06 -61.79
CA ALA A 8 -33.29 5.42 -62.73
C ALA A 8 -31.91 6.13 -62.71
N GLU A 9 -30.83 5.35 -62.77
CA GLU A 9 -29.41 5.73 -62.90
C GLU A 9 -29.10 6.33 -64.29
N ASP A 10 -28.11 7.23 -64.43
CA ASP A 10 -26.85 6.98 -65.16
C ASP A 10 -25.86 8.17 -65.07
N VAL A 11 -24.61 7.79 -65.24
CA VAL A 11 -23.27 8.40 -65.13
C VAL A 11 -23.05 9.79 -65.73
N THR A 12 -22.32 10.66 -65.00
CA THR A 12 -21.11 11.39 -65.46
C THR A 12 -20.53 12.29 -64.35
N ALA A 13 -19.25 12.08 -64.02
CA ALA A 13 -18.50 12.89 -63.05
C ALA A 13 -18.03 14.23 -63.63
N PRO A 14 -17.78 15.25 -62.76
CA PRO A 14 -16.54 15.99 -62.92
C PRO A 14 -15.80 16.31 -61.61
N LYS A 15 -14.48 16.41 -61.76
CA LYS A 15 -13.47 16.84 -60.79
C LYS A 15 -13.76 18.25 -60.24
N SER A 16 -13.48 18.49 -58.94
CA SER A 16 -12.55 19.52 -58.44
C SER A 16 -12.93 20.17 -57.09
N ARG A 17 -11.87 20.56 -56.36
CA ARG A 17 -11.77 21.62 -55.33
C ARG A 17 -12.06 21.27 -53.87
N THR A 18 -10.98 20.93 -53.18
CA THR A 18 -10.73 21.24 -51.76
C THR A 18 -10.53 22.75 -51.54
N PRO A 19 -11.18 23.39 -50.56
CA PRO A 19 -10.76 24.69 -50.06
C PRO A 19 -9.80 24.54 -48.85
N ARG A 20 -8.59 25.11 -48.99
CA ARG A 20 -7.64 25.39 -47.90
C ARG A 20 -8.09 26.64 -47.14
N VAL A 21 -8.22 26.56 -45.82
CA VAL A 21 -8.43 27.72 -44.94
C VAL A 21 -7.10 28.09 -44.28
N TYR A 22 -6.65 29.32 -44.51
CA TYR A 22 -5.44 29.93 -43.93
C TYR A 22 -5.75 30.51 -42.55
N LEU A 23 -4.98 30.14 -41.53
CA LEU A 23 -5.04 30.72 -40.19
C LEU A 23 -4.00 31.85 -40.07
N ARG A 24 -4.48 33.09 -40.00
CA ARG A 24 -3.68 34.32 -39.92
C ARG A 24 -3.31 34.60 -38.46
N ILE A 25 -2.07 34.29 -38.08
CA ILE A 25 -1.52 34.61 -36.75
C ILE A 25 -1.10 36.08 -36.73
N ARG A 26 -1.75 36.89 -35.87
CA ARG A 26 -1.39 38.28 -35.62
C ARG A 26 -0.38 38.33 -34.46
N ARG A 27 0.88 38.65 -34.76
CA ARG A 27 1.89 39.03 -33.74
C ARG A 27 1.47 40.36 -33.10
N SER A 28 1.41 40.41 -31.77
CA SER A 28 1.41 41.67 -31.01
C SER A 28 2.68 41.80 -30.19
N SER A 29 3.23 43.00 -30.24
CA SER A 29 4.55 43.45 -29.83
C SER A 29 4.82 43.38 -28.34
N ARG A 30 6.09 43.10 -27.99
CA ARG A 30 6.69 43.33 -26.66
C ARG A 30 6.72 44.83 -26.32
N PRO A 31 6.71 45.19 -25.03
CA PRO A 31 7.51 46.31 -24.55
C PRO A 31 8.75 45.81 -23.78
N ALA A 32 9.84 46.55 -23.94
CA ALA A 32 11.08 46.40 -23.20
C ALA A 32 10.91 46.92 -21.76
N PHE A 33 11.49 46.22 -20.78
CA PHE A 33 11.75 46.80 -19.46
C PHE A 33 13.23 46.57 -19.11
N HIS A 34 13.96 47.67 -19.08
CA HIS A 34 15.30 47.81 -18.51
C HIS A 34 15.13 48.15 -17.03
N GLY A 35 15.84 47.46 -16.14
CA GLY A 35 15.79 47.71 -14.71
C GLY A 35 16.42 46.58 -13.91
N ALA A 36 17.75 46.47 -13.97
CA ALA A 36 18.50 45.64 -13.06
C ALA A 36 18.57 46.31 -11.69
N SER A 37 18.24 45.57 -10.62
CA SER A 37 18.78 45.79 -9.28
C SER A 37 18.78 44.46 -8.49
N PRO A 38 19.78 44.24 -7.62
CA PRO A 38 20.18 42.91 -7.18
C PRO A 38 19.75 42.64 -5.73
N ASP A 39 18.93 41.62 -5.50
CA ASP A 39 18.85 41.02 -4.16
C ASP A 39 18.39 39.55 -4.21
N TYR A 40 19.23 38.69 -4.80
CA TYR A 40 19.11 37.23 -4.70
C TYR A 40 20.09 36.70 -3.66
N ARG A 41 19.95 37.12 -2.40
CA ARG A 41 20.51 36.39 -1.25
C ARG A 41 19.63 36.61 -0.02
N ARG A 42 18.66 35.71 0.17
CA ARG A 42 18.31 35.29 1.52
C ARG A 42 18.05 33.80 1.54
N GLY A 43 18.80 33.14 2.42
CA GLY A 43 19.01 31.71 2.44
C GLY A 43 17.72 30.94 2.61
N VAL A 44 17.45 30.09 1.63
CA VAL A 44 16.65 28.88 1.81
C VAL A 44 17.48 27.97 2.71
N THR A 45 17.38 28.14 4.02
CA THR A 45 17.56 27.03 4.96
C THR A 45 16.38 26.08 4.74
N GLY A 46 16.44 25.36 3.63
CA GLY A 46 15.49 24.33 3.27
C GLY A 46 15.65 23.21 4.27
N ARG A 47 14.90 23.29 5.37
CA ARG A 47 14.43 22.08 6.05
C ARG A 47 13.80 21.25 4.92
N LEU A 48 14.46 20.15 4.55
CA LEU A 48 13.91 19.20 3.60
C LEU A 48 12.61 18.70 4.21
N ASP A 49 11.52 19.39 3.88
CA ASP A 49 10.16 19.05 4.25
C ASP A 49 9.78 17.82 3.41
N LEU A 50 10.35 16.68 3.77
CA LEU A 50 10.06 15.36 3.21
C LEU A 50 8.61 14.96 3.55
N THR A 51 7.96 15.66 4.48
CA THR A 51 6.56 15.51 4.87
C THR A 51 5.59 16.13 3.86
N ALA A 52 5.99 17.14 3.08
CA ALA A 52 5.15 17.76 2.06
C ALA A 52 5.05 16.98 0.74
N ARG A 53 5.88 15.95 0.51
CA ARG A 53 5.75 15.04 -0.64
C ARG A 53 4.69 13.99 -0.34
N GLN A 54 3.42 14.39 -0.41
CA GLN A 54 2.28 13.50 -0.16
C GLN A 54 2.29 12.35 -1.17
N ALA A 55 2.91 11.20 -0.86
CA ALA A 55 2.82 10.00 -1.68
C ALA A 55 1.36 9.52 -1.78
N ASP A 56 1.04 8.75 -2.83
CA ASP A 56 -0.30 8.17 -3.02
C ASP A 56 -0.64 7.21 -1.88
N PRO A 57 -1.55 7.58 -0.94
CA PRO A 57 -1.83 6.76 0.23
C PRO A 57 -2.49 5.44 -0.16
N ALA A 58 -3.28 5.40 -1.23
CA ALA A 58 -3.91 4.17 -1.71
C ALA A 58 -2.87 3.21 -2.31
N ALA A 59 -1.87 3.73 -3.03
CA ALA A 59 -0.76 2.91 -3.51
C ALA A 59 0.03 2.29 -2.35
N LEU A 60 0.33 3.06 -1.30
CA LEU A 60 1.04 2.56 -0.13
C LEU A 60 0.27 1.44 0.58
N TRP A 61 -1.04 1.60 0.73
CA TRP A 61 -1.86 0.57 1.38
C TRP A 61 -1.98 -0.71 0.52
N ARG A 62 -2.03 -0.60 -0.81
CA ARG A 62 -1.99 -1.77 -1.70
C ARG A 62 -0.68 -2.54 -1.56
N VAL A 63 0.44 -1.83 -1.42
CA VAL A 63 1.76 -2.43 -1.17
C VAL A 63 1.80 -3.12 0.18
N ASP A 64 1.28 -2.47 1.23
CA ASP A 64 1.19 -3.07 2.55
C ASP A 64 0.30 -4.32 2.52
N LEU A 65 -0.82 -4.31 1.79
CA LEU A 65 -1.69 -5.47 1.61
C LEU A 65 -0.96 -6.62 0.90
N PHE A 66 -0.23 -6.34 -0.17
CA PHE A 66 0.58 -7.33 -0.89
C PHE A 66 1.62 -7.97 0.04
N LEU A 67 2.38 -7.17 0.79
CA LEU A 67 3.42 -7.66 1.70
C LEU A 67 2.79 -8.45 2.86
N PHE A 68 1.73 -7.92 3.45
CA PHE A 68 1.01 -8.56 4.56
C PHE A 68 0.45 -9.92 4.16
N THR A 69 -0.23 -10.00 3.01
CA THR A 69 -0.79 -11.27 2.51
C THR A 69 0.30 -12.25 2.11
N GLY A 70 1.44 -11.77 1.59
CA GLY A 70 2.62 -12.61 1.35
C GLY A 70 3.21 -13.21 2.62
N VAL A 71 3.47 -12.39 3.64
CA VAL A 71 3.95 -12.87 4.95
C VAL A 71 2.94 -13.81 5.60
N ALA A 72 1.66 -13.44 5.61
CA ALA A 72 0.58 -14.30 6.12
C ALA A 72 0.60 -15.67 5.44
N THR A 73 0.75 -15.69 4.11
CA THR A 73 0.75 -16.91 3.32
C THR A 73 1.94 -17.81 3.67
N VAL A 74 3.15 -17.25 3.80
CA VAL A 74 4.34 -18.00 4.26
C VAL A 74 4.09 -18.63 5.64
N LEU A 75 3.57 -17.85 6.59
CA LEU A 75 3.28 -18.34 7.94
C LEU A 75 2.21 -19.45 7.92
N VAL A 76 1.15 -19.28 7.14
CA VAL A 76 0.06 -20.27 7.01
C VAL A 76 0.57 -21.55 6.37
N ILE A 77 1.33 -21.48 5.27
CA ILE A 77 1.88 -22.66 4.58
C ILE A 77 2.80 -23.43 5.53
N ARG A 78 3.73 -22.76 6.20
CA ARG A 78 4.65 -23.43 7.11
C ARG A 78 3.93 -24.01 8.35
N THR A 79 2.88 -23.34 8.83
CA THR A 79 2.03 -23.89 9.91
C THR A 79 1.37 -25.17 9.45
N PHE A 80 0.75 -25.13 8.27
CA PHE A 80 0.10 -26.28 7.67
C PHE A 80 1.07 -27.44 7.49
N LEU A 81 2.26 -27.19 6.92
CA LEU A 81 3.29 -28.22 6.71
C LEU A 81 3.79 -28.82 8.03
N SER A 82 3.99 -28.00 9.06
CA SER A 82 4.38 -28.49 10.38
C SER A 82 3.31 -29.40 10.99
N LEU A 83 2.05 -28.95 10.98
CA LEU A 83 0.93 -29.71 11.56
C LEU A 83 0.66 -31.02 10.85
N THR A 84 0.96 -31.09 9.55
CA THR A 84 0.71 -32.28 8.71
C THR A 84 1.94 -33.18 8.55
N GLY A 85 3.07 -32.83 9.16
CA GLY A 85 4.29 -33.63 9.09
C GLY A 85 4.99 -33.60 7.72
N TYR A 86 4.90 -32.48 6.99
CA TYR A 86 5.49 -32.28 5.67
C TYR A 86 5.01 -33.30 4.60
N PRO A 87 3.69 -33.35 4.33
CA PRO A 87 3.12 -34.27 3.35
C PRO A 87 3.64 -33.89 1.95
N GLN A 88 4.13 -34.88 1.22
CA GLN A 88 4.52 -34.69 -0.17
C GLN A 88 3.27 -34.72 -1.04
N VAL A 89 2.98 -33.59 -1.70
CA VAL A 89 1.92 -33.51 -2.71
C VAL A 89 2.51 -33.85 -4.07
N GLY A 90 2.25 -35.10 -4.46
CA GLY A 90 2.77 -35.70 -5.67
C GLY A 90 3.64 -36.93 -5.36
N GLY A 91 3.45 -38.01 -6.12
CA GLY A 91 4.05 -39.32 -5.82
C GLY A 91 5.58 -39.37 -6.02
N ALA A 92 6.14 -40.58 -6.06
CA ALA A 92 7.59 -40.82 -6.12
C ALA A 92 8.34 -40.16 -7.30
N THR A 93 7.64 -39.73 -8.35
CA THR A 93 8.22 -39.14 -9.57
C THR A 93 7.76 -37.72 -9.91
N LEU A 94 6.70 -37.21 -9.28
CA LEU A 94 6.12 -35.90 -9.62
C LEU A 94 5.84 -35.12 -8.34
N HIS A 95 6.68 -34.17 -7.96
CA HIS A 95 6.37 -33.21 -6.89
C HIS A 95 5.81 -31.94 -7.54
N ILE A 96 4.54 -31.60 -7.26
CA ILE A 96 3.99 -30.30 -7.67
C ILE A 96 4.43 -29.30 -6.60
N ALA A 97 5.45 -28.50 -6.90
CA ALA A 97 5.93 -27.49 -5.97
C ALA A 97 4.92 -26.35 -5.85
N HIS A 98 4.67 -25.86 -4.62
CA HIS A 98 3.73 -24.77 -4.41
C HIS A 98 4.17 -23.45 -5.07
N VAL A 99 5.45 -23.37 -5.45
CA VAL A 99 6.01 -22.31 -6.31
C VAL A 99 5.25 -22.15 -7.64
N LEU A 100 4.70 -23.22 -8.21
CA LEU A 100 3.92 -23.18 -9.46
C LEU A 100 2.60 -22.44 -9.22
N TRP A 101 1.90 -22.77 -8.13
CA TRP A 101 0.68 -22.07 -7.71
C TRP A 101 0.98 -20.61 -7.37
N GLY A 102 2.11 -20.34 -6.73
CA GLY A 102 2.60 -19.00 -6.48
C GLY A 102 2.77 -18.18 -7.77
N GLY A 103 3.47 -18.76 -8.75
CA GLY A 103 3.65 -18.17 -10.09
C GLY A 103 2.32 -17.94 -10.82
N LEU A 104 1.39 -18.91 -10.76
CA LEU A 104 0.06 -18.79 -11.37
C LEU A 104 -0.75 -17.64 -10.75
N LEU A 105 -0.80 -17.54 -9.42
CA LEU A 105 -1.53 -16.47 -8.73
C LEU A 105 -0.92 -15.09 -9.03
N MET A 106 0.41 -14.98 -9.10
CA MET A 106 1.07 -13.74 -9.54
C MET A 106 0.74 -13.40 -11.00
N ALA A 107 0.73 -14.38 -11.91
CA ALA A 107 0.33 -14.19 -13.29
C ALA A 107 -1.13 -13.72 -13.40
N LEU A 108 -2.05 -14.34 -12.64
CA LEU A 108 -3.46 -13.92 -12.56
C LEU A 108 -3.61 -12.51 -12.01
N SER A 109 -2.79 -12.10 -11.04
CA SER A 109 -2.76 -10.73 -10.52
C SER A 109 -2.37 -9.72 -11.61
N ILE A 110 -1.32 -10.01 -12.39
CA ILE A 110 -0.89 -9.16 -13.51
C ILE A 110 -1.98 -9.09 -14.58
N LEU A 111 -2.55 -10.24 -14.97
CA LEU A 111 -3.63 -10.31 -15.95
C LEU A 111 -4.87 -9.55 -15.48
N ALA A 112 -5.21 -9.61 -14.19
CA ALA A 112 -6.33 -8.87 -13.62
C ALA A 112 -6.16 -7.36 -13.77
N ILE A 113 -4.96 -6.82 -13.51
CA ILE A 113 -4.66 -5.40 -13.70
C ILE A 113 -4.65 -5.02 -15.19
N ALA A 114 -4.22 -5.92 -16.06
CA ALA A 114 -4.14 -5.67 -17.50
C ALA A 114 -5.52 -5.69 -18.19
N VAL A 115 -6.42 -6.57 -17.73
CA VAL A 115 -7.72 -6.79 -18.35
C VAL A 115 -8.80 -5.89 -17.75
N PHE A 116 -8.81 -5.73 -16.44
CA PHE A 116 -9.92 -5.06 -15.76
C PHE A 116 -9.57 -3.62 -15.37
N PRO A 117 -10.47 -2.65 -15.65
CA PRO A 117 -10.28 -1.27 -15.27
C PRO A 117 -10.68 -1.03 -13.80
N GLY A 118 -10.27 0.12 -13.25
CA GLY A 118 -10.67 0.55 -11.91
C GLY A 118 -9.67 0.21 -10.79
N ASP A 119 -9.81 0.84 -9.63
CA ASP A 119 -8.90 0.64 -8.51
C ASP A 119 -9.22 -0.64 -7.74
N GLN A 120 -10.48 -1.10 -7.78
CA GLN A 120 -10.92 -2.32 -7.09
C GLN A 120 -10.16 -3.57 -7.56
N TRP A 121 -9.89 -3.67 -8.86
CA TRP A 121 -9.08 -4.76 -9.41
C TRP A 121 -7.61 -4.66 -9.02
N ARG A 122 -7.09 -3.45 -8.78
CA ARG A 122 -5.73 -3.27 -8.25
C ARG A 122 -5.61 -3.74 -6.80
N TRP A 123 -6.65 -3.56 -5.98
CA TRP A 123 -6.70 -4.11 -4.62
C TRP A 123 -6.76 -5.63 -4.61
N ARG A 124 -7.63 -6.21 -5.46
CA ARG A 124 -7.71 -7.68 -5.64
C ARG A 124 -6.40 -8.25 -6.13
N ALA A 125 -5.78 -7.60 -7.11
CA ALA A 125 -4.49 -8.00 -7.64
C ALA A 125 -3.37 -7.89 -6.59
N ALA A 126 -3.36 -6.85 -5.75
CA ALA A 126 -2.41 -6.75 -4.65
C ALA A 126 -2.59 -7.89 -3.62
N PHE A 127 -3.84 -8.22 -3.27
CA PHE A 127 -4.17 -9.33 -2.37
C PHE A 127 -3.75 -10.70 -2.95
N VAL A 128 -4.23 -11.02 -4.16
CA VAL A 128 -3.94 -12.30 -4.84
C VAL A 128 -2.47 -12.42 -5.19
N GLY A 129 -1.85 -11.32 -5.64
CA GLY A 129 -0.43 -11.27 -5.96
C GLY A 129 0.43 -11.47 -4.72
N GLY A 130 0.03 -10.91 -3.57
CA GLY A 130 0.73 -11.13 -2.30
C GLY A 130 0.65 -12.58 -1.85
N ILE A 131 -0.54 -13.21 -1.92
CA ILE A 131 -0.69 -14.66 -1.69
C ILE A 131 0.22 -15.46 -2.63
N GLY A 132 0.17 -15.17 -3.94
CA GLY A 132 1.01 -15.84 -4.93
C GLY A 132 2.50 -15.69 -4.64
N PHE A 133 2.92 -14.49 -4.28
CA PHE A 133 4.31 -14.22 -3.88
C PHE A 133 4.70 -14.98 -2.61
N GLY A 134 3.82 -15.07 -1.62
CA GLY A 134 4.02 -15.86 -0.41
C GLY A 134 4.23 -17.35 -0.70
N PHE A 135 3.39 -17.94 -1.56
CA PHE A 135 3.58 -19.33 -2.03
C PHE A 135 4.90 -19.52 -2.77
N PHE A 136 5.29 -18.55 -3.60
CA PHE A 136 6.52 -18.61 -4.37
C PHE A 136 7.76 -18.54 -3.48
N ILE A 137 7.79 -17.57 -2.55
CA ILE A 137 8.97 -17.28 -1.74
C ILE A 137 9.20 -18.32 -0.64
N ASP A 138 8.15 -19.02 -0.17
CA ASP A 138 8.29 -20.08 0.85
C ASP A 138 9.14 -21.26 0.36
N GLU A 139 9.09 -21.57 -0.93
CA GLU A 139 9.87 -22.64 -1.56
C GLU A 139 11.31 -22.23 -1.90
N VAL A 140 11.73 -20.99 -1.62
CA VAL A 140 13.07 -20.49 -2.02
C VAL A 140 14.20 -21.35 -1.43
N GLY A 141 13.99 -21.94 -0.25
CA GLY A 141 14.99 -22.82 0.40
C GLY A 141 15.36 -24.03 -0.46
N LYS A 142 14.37 -24.68 -1.08
CA LYS A 142 14.60 -25.82 -1.97
C LYS A 142 15.45 -25.50 -3.20
N PHE A 143 15.35 -24.27 -3.70
CA PHE A 143 16.01 -23.87 -4.95
C PHE A 143 17.38 -23.23 -4.72
N VAL A 144 17.73 -22.89 -3.48
CA VAL A 144 19.02 -22.28 -3.14
C VAL A 144 20.10 -23.34 -2.86
N THR A 145 19.71 -24.53 -2.39
CA THR A 145 20.65 -25.64 -2.14
C THR A 145 20.60 -26.69 -3.23
N LYS A 146 21.76 -27.26 -3.60
CA LYS A 146 21.83 -28.44 -4.50
C LYS A 146 21.05 -29.65 -3.96
N ASP A 147 20.86 -29.73 -2.65
CA ASP A 147 20.25 -30.88 -1.97
C ASP A 147 18.75 -30.69 -1.65
N VAL A 148 18.11 -29.61 -2.14
CA VAL A 148 16.66 -29.38 -2.00
C VAL A 148 16.20 -29.34 -0.52
N ASP A 149 16.95 -28.64 0.34
CA ASP A 149 16.68 -28.59 1.79
C ASP A 149 15.72 -27.44 2.16
N TYR A 150 14.54 -27.78 2.69
CA TYR A 150 13.53 -26.84 3.20
C TYR A 150 14.02 -26.02 4.40
N PHE A 151 14.98 -26.53 5.18
CA PHE A 151 15.45 -25.96 6.45
C PHE A 151 16.81 -25.27 6.34
N PHE A 152 17.27 -25.01 5.12
CA PHE A 152 18.51 -24.27 4.90
C PHE A 152 18.40 -22.89 5.56
N LYS A 153 19.16 -22.66 6.65
CA LYS A 153 19.10 -21.43 7.45
C LYS A 153 19.19 -20.13 6.60
N PRO A 154 19.99 -20.08 5.51
CA PRO A 154 19.99 -18.93 4.59
C PRO A 154 18.67 -18.68 3.83
N ALA A 155 17.77 -19.65 3.71
CA ALA A 155 16.48 -19.46 3.04
C ALA A 155 15.62 -18.40 3.75
N VAL A 156 15.55 -18.46 5.09
CA VAL A 156 14.82 -17.46 5.89
C VAL A 156 15.43 -16.08 5.70
N ALA A 157 16.77 -15.98 5.65
CA ALA A 157 17.47 -14.72 5.39
C ALA A 157 17.16 -14.15 4.00
N ILE A 158 17.04 -15.01 2.97
CA ILE A 158 16.68 -14.60 1.61
C ILE A 158 15.23 -14.11 1.54
N MET A 159 14.27 -14.86 2.11
CA MET A 159 12.87 -14.45 2.17
C MET A 159 12.75 -13.08 2.84
N TYR A 160 13.37 -12.96 4.02
CA TYR A 160 13.46 -11.72 4.78
C TYR A 160 14.04 -10.57 3.93
N ALA A 161 15.23 -10.75 3.36
CA ALA A 161 15.91 -9.71 2.59
C ALA A 161 15.06 -9.26 1.40
N THR A 162 14.31 -10.18 0.81
CA THR A 162 13.40 -9.90 -0.30
C THR A 162 12.21 -9.05 0.15
N PHE A 163 11.51 -9.42 1.23
CA PHE A 163 10.40 -8.61 1.76
C PHE A 163 10.85 -7.21 2.17
N VAL A 164 12.02 -7.10 2.80
CA VAL A 164 12.60 -5.80 3.21
C VAL A 164 12.97 -4.96 2.00
N ALA A 165 13.67 -5.55 1.02
CA ALA A 165 14.06 -4.86 -0.19
C ALA A 165 12.83 -4.38 -0.99
N LEU A 166 11.77 -5.19 -1.07
CA LEU A 166 10.51 -4.80 -1.70
C LEU A 166 9.85 -3.65 -0.96
N TYR A 167 9.72 -3.75 0.37
CA TYR A 167 9.09 -2.71 1.17
C TYR A 167 9.83 -1.37 1.06
N VAL A 168 11.15 -1.38 1.29
CA VAL A 168 11.99 -0.18 1.20
C VAL A 168 12.04 0.35 -0.22
N GLY A 169 12.25 -0.51 -1.21
CA GLY A 169 12.34 -0.14 -2.62
C GLY A 169 11.06 0.55 -3.10
N VAL A 170 9.89 -0.01 -2.80
CA VAL A 170 8.61 0.60 -3.19
C VAL A 170 8.35 1.90 -2.43
N ARG A 171 8.66 1.96 -1.13
CA ARG A 171 8.53 3.19 -0.34
C ARG A 171 9.42 4.30 -0.88
N ILE A 172 10.67 4.00 -1.24
CA ILE A 172 11.58 4.95 -1.89
C ILE A 172 10.97 5.42 -3.22
N VAL A 173 10.56 4.51 -4.10
CA VAL A 173 9.95 4.85 -5.39
C VAL A 173 8.74 5.76 -5.22
N LEU A 174 7.85 5.48 -4.27
CA LEU A 174 6.65 6.28 -4.03
C LEU A 174 6.96 7.64 -3.41
N THR A 175 7.94 7.72 -2.50
CA THR A 175 8.36 8.99 -1.87
C THR A 175 9.08 9.91 -2.86
N LEU A 176 9.78 9.34 -3.85
CA LEU A 176 10.43 10.10 -4.92
C LEU A 176 9.45 10.63 -5.96
N ARG A 177 8.18 10.21 -5.94
CA ARG A 177 7.16 10.63 -6.91
C ARG A 177 6.23 11.67 -6.30
N PRO A 178 6.43 12.98 -6.59
CA PRO A 178 5.58 14.02 -6.04
C PRO A 178 4.14 13.91 -6.52
N MET A 179 3.21 14.38 -5.71
CA MET A 179 1.78 14.40 -6.02
C MET A 179 1.41 15.71 -6.71
N THR A 180 1.55 15.70 -8.03
CA THR A 180 1.16 16.82 -8.89
C THR A 180 -0.36 16.89 -9.04
N ASP A 181 -0.89 18.08 -9.34
CA ASP A 181 -2.32 18.29 -9.58
C ASP A 181 -2.88 17.37 -10.68
N ARG A 182 -2.12 17.16 -11.75
CA ARG A 182 -2.45 16.18 -12.80
C ARG A 182 -2.62 14.77 -12.25
N ARG A 183 -1.74 14.37 -11.33
CA ARG A 183 -1.82 13.05 -10.71
C ARG A 183 -3.01 12.96 -9.76
N ARG A 184 -3.30 14.01 -9.00
CA ARG A 184 -4.49 14.09 -8.14
C ARG A 184 -5.76 13.93 -8.97
N LEU A 185 -5.87 14.69 -10.07
CA LEU A 185 -6.98 14.58 -11.01
C LEU A 185 -7.10 13.16 -11.58
N ALA A 186 -5.99 12.56 -12.03
CA ALA A 186 -6.00 11.20 -12.58
C ALA A 186 -6.43 10.14 -11.54
N LEU A 187 -5.98 10.29 -10.27
CA LEU A 187 -6.39 9.40 -9.17
C LEU A 187 -7.88 9.56 -8.87
N ALA A 188 -8.39 10.79 -8.77
CA ALA A 188 -9.80 11.05 -8.53
C ALA A 188 -10.68 10.57 -9.71
N ALA A 189 -10.26 10.83 -10.95
CA ALA A 189 -10.96 10.36 -12.14
C ALA A 189 -11.02 8.82 -12.21
N SER A 190 -10.05 8.10 -11.62
CA SER A 190 -10.12 6.65 -11.55
C SER A 190 -11.27 6.14 -10.66
N ALA A 191 -11.75 6.93 -9.71
CA ALA A 191 -12.93 6.58 -8.91
C ALA A 191 -14.22 6.61 -9.75
N LEU A 192 -14.30 7.46 -10.78
CA LEU A 192 -15.43 7.44 -11.72
C LEU A 192 -15.51 6.13 -12.51
N VAL A 193 -14.38 5.46 -12.75
CA VAL A 193 -14.36 4.14 -13.39
C VAL A 193 -14.99 3.09 -12.47
N ASP A 194 -14.65 3.14 -11.18
CA ASP A 194 -15.25 2.27 -10.17
C ASP A 194 -16.75 2.58 -9.98
N GLU A 195 -17.15 3.85 -10.13
CA GLU A 195 -18.54 4.28 -10.07
C GLU A 195 -19.35 3.78 -11.26
N ALA A 196 -18.82 3.95 -12.47
CA ALA A 196 -19.46 3.49 -13.71
C ALA A 196 -19.64 1.96 -13.75
N THR A 197 -18.76 1.23 -13.06
CA THR A 197 -18.85 -0.23 -12.92
C THR A 197 -19.65 -0.66 -11.69
N GLY A 198 -20.15 0.28 -10.87
CA GLY A 198 -20.99 0.03 -9.71
C GLY A 198 -20.27 -0.58 -8.51
N VAL A 199 -18.94 -0.48 -8.45
CA VAL A 199 -18.09 -1.07 -7.40
C VAL A 199 -17.38 -0.03 -6.53
N LEU A 200 -17.66 1.27 -6.74
CA LEU A 200 -17.11 2.35 -5.93
C LEU A 200 -17.58 2.24 -4.47
N GLN A 201 -16.61 2.15 -3.55
CA GLN A 201 -16.87 2.18 -2.11
C GLN A 201 -16.99 3.62 -1.61
N LEU A 202 -17.79 3.85 -0.57
CA LEU A 202 -17.95 5.18 0.03
C LEU A 202 -16.60 5.76 0.48
N THR A 203 -15.79 4.92 1.11
CA THR A 203 -14.45 5.34 1.56
C THR A 203 -13.46 5.60 0.41
N ALA A 204 -13.69 5.02 -0.77
CA ALA A 204 -12.92 5.34 -1.97
C ALA A 204 -13.40 6.65 -2.61
N ARG A 205 -14.72 6.92 -2.56
CA ARG A 205 -15.31 8.22 -2.95
C ARG A 205 -14.78 9.35 -2.08
N ASP A 206 -14.87 9.22 -0.76
CA ASP A 206 -14.38 10.23 0.21
C ASP A 206 -12.90 10.54 -0.04
N ARG A 207 -12.10 9.50 -0.33
CA ARG A 207 -10.69 9.65 -0.67
C ARG A 207 -10.48 10.37 -1.99
N ALA A 208 -11.26 10.06 -3.01
CA ALA A 208 -11.17 10.73 -4.31
C ALA A 208 -11.48 12.23 -4.18
N LEU A 209 -12.52 12.58 -3.42
CA LEU A 209 -12.89 13.95 -3.09
C LEU A 209 -11.77 14.67 -2.32
N ALA A 210 -11.23 14.04 -1.27
CA ALA A 210 -10.10 14.60 -0.51
C ALA A 210 -8.84 14.81 -1.37
N VAL A 211 -8.60 13.96 -2.37
CA VAL A 211 -7.50 14.13 -3.33
C VAL A 211 -7.75 15.34 -4.24
N LEU A 212 -9.00 15.60 -4.66
CA LEU A 212 -9.38 16.78 -5.43
C LEU A 212 -9.27 18.08 -4.62
N ASP A 213 -9.53 18.04 -3.32
CA ASP A 213 -9.38 19.20 -2.43
C ASP A 213 -7.93 19.70 -2.37
N GLY A 214 -6.97 18.80 -2.57
CA GLY A 214 -5.55 19.12 -2.64
C GLY A 214 -5.09 19.80 -3.95
N ILE A 215 -5.98 19.99 -4.94
CA ILE A 215 -5.66 20.68 -6.19
C ILE A 215 -5.75 22.19 -5.98
N ALA A 216 -4.65 22.90 -6.27
CA ALA A 216 -4.57 24.35 -6.09
C ALA A 216 -5.65 25.09 -6.90
N VAL A 217 -6.20 26.17 -6.33
CA VAL A 217 -7.24 26.98 -6.98
C VAL A 217 -6.75 27.58 -8.30
N SER A 218 -5.46 27.94 -8.38
CA SER A 218 -4.82 28.48 -9.58
C SER A 218 -4.38 27.40 -10.59
N SER A 219 -4.68 26.13 -10.34
CA SER A 219 -4.22 25.01 -11.16
C SER A 219 -4.95 24.96 -12.51
N PRO A 220 -4.24 24.73 -13.64
CA PRO A 220 -4.88 24.50 -14.95
C PRO A 220 -5.85 23.31 -14.94
N GLU A 221 -5.62 22.33 -14.06
CA GLU A 221 -6.45 21.14 -13.92
C GLU A 221 -7.75 21.38 -13.12
N ARG A 222 -7.91 22.57 -12.51
CA ARG A 222 -9.04 22.89 -11.63
C ARG A 222 -10.42 22.74 -12.29
N PRO A 223 -10.67 23.20 -13.53
CA PRO A 223 -11.98 23.02 -14.18
C PRO A 223 -12.35 21.55 -14.37
N ALA A 224 -11.37 20.71 -14.72
CA ALA A 224 -11.58 19.27 -14.84
C ALA A 224 -11.80 18.60 -13.48
N ALA A 225 -11.10 19.07 -12.44
CA ALA A 225 -11.29 18.61 -11.07
C ALA A 225 -12.70 18.90 -10.55
N ASP A 226 -13.22 20.10 -10.81
CA ASP A 226 -14.57 20.48 -10.39
C ASP A 226 -15.65 19.67 -11.13
N LEU A 227 -15.45 19.34 -12.41
CA LEU A 227 -16.34 18.42 -13.14
C LEU A 227 -16.32 17.00 -12.56
N VAL A 228 -15.14 16.46 -12.21
CA VAL A 228 -15.02 15.15 -11.58
C VAL A 228 -15.69 15.16 -10.20
N ARG A 229 -15.53 16.25 -9.43
CA ARG A 229 -16.21 16.42 -8.14
C ARG A 229 -17.72 16.39 -8.32
N ASP A 230 -18.28 17.18 -9.23
CA ASP A 230 -19.71 17.25 -9.48
C ASP A 230 -20.30 15.88 -9.87
N LEU A 231 -19.59 15.12 -10.70
CA LEU A 231 -19.96 13.75 -11.04
C LEU A 231 -19.93 12.82 -9.81
N LEU A 232 -18.89 12.90 -8.97
CA LEU A 232 -18.77 12.11 -7.75
C LEU A 232 -19.75 12.54 -6.65
N ASP A 233 -20.25 13.77 -6.66
CA ASP A 233 -21.26 14.26 -5.71
C ASP A 233 -22.67 13.98 -6.21
N SER A 234 -22.84 13.75 -7.52
CA SER A 234 -24.12 13.35 -8.08
C SER A 234 -24.57 11.99 -7.51
N ASP A 235 -25.86 11.91 -7.16
CA ASP A 235 -26.49 10.68 -6.65
C ASP A 235 -26.66 9.68 -7.80
N VAL A 236 -25.56 9.04 -8.22
CA VAL A 236 -25.62 7.88 -9.12
C VAL A 236 -26.12 6.69 -8.31
N PRO A 237 -27.22 6.03 -8.71
CA PRO A 237 -27.76 4.89 -7.96
C PRO A 237 -26.69 3.83 -7.74
N ALA A 238 -26.44 3.48 -6.48
CA ALA A 238 -25.51 2.41 -6.12
C ALA A 238 -25.76 1.16 -6.98
N GLY A 239 -24.69 0.56 -7.48
CA GLY A 239 -24.75 -0.60 -8.36
C GLY A 239 -25.75 -1.65 -7.84
N ARG A 240 -26.68 -2.09 -8.70
CA ARG A 240 -27.77 -3.00 -8.29
C ARG A 240 -27.33 -4.48 -8.14
N GLY A 241 -26.05 -4.77 -8.40
CA GLY A 241 -25.49 -6.13 -8.37
C GLY A 241 -25.20 -6.68 -6.98
N VAL A 242 -25.07 -8.00 -6.88
CA VAL A 242 -24.68 -8.71 -5.63
C VAL A 242 -23.32 -8.24 -5.13
N GLU A 243 -22.39 -7.95 -6.04
CA GLU A 243 -21.06 -7.44 -5.74
C GLU A 243 -21.10 -6.09 -5.02
N ALA A 244 -21.91 -5.15 -5.51
CA ALA A 244 -22.07 -3.84 -4.87
C ALA A 244 -22.68 -3.96 -3.47
N ARG A 245 -23.63 -4.88 -3.26
CA ARG A 245 -24.20 -5.18 -1.94
C ARG A 245 -23.16 -5.76 -0.99
N LEU A 246 -22.36 -6.72 -1.47
CA LEU A 246 -21.28 -7.32 -0.69
C LEU A 246 -20.24 -6.28 -0.29
N LEU A 247 -19.80 -5.45 -1.24
CA LEU A 247 -18.83 -4.38 -0.99
C LEU A 247 -19.37 -3.34 0.01
N THR A 248 -20.66 -2.99 -0.07
CA THR A 248 -21.31 -2.08 0.89
C THR A 248 -21.39 -2.71 2.28
N ALA A 249 -21.69 -4.01 2.37
CA ALA A 249 -21.70 -4.74 3.64
C ALA A 249 -20.30 -4.80 4.26
N VAL A 250 -19.28 -5.12 3.45
CA VAL A 250 -17.87 -5.11 3.86
C VAL A 250 -17.46 -3.73 4.35
N ASP A 251 -17.84 -2.66 3.65
CA ASP A 251 -17.51 -1.28 4.03
C ASP A 251 -18.21 -0.86 5.34
N ARG A 252 -19.45 -1.33 5.57
CA ARG A 252 -20.16 -1.14 6.85
C ARG A 252 -19.48 -1.87 8.00
N ILE A 253 -19.08 -3.12 7.79
CA ILE A 253 -18.32 -3.91 8.79
C ILE A 253 -17.00 -3.22 9.07
N ARG A 254 -16.27 -2.81 8.03
CA ARG A 254 -15.01 -2.07 8.16
C ARG A 254 -15.18 -0.82 8.98
N ARG A 255 -16.18 0.02 8.68
CA ARG A 255 -16.47 1.22 9.48
C ARG A 255 -16.76 0.90 10.95
N ARG A 256 -17.52 -0.15 11.25
CA ARG A 256 -17.78 -0.58 12.64
C ARG A 256 -16.52 -1.03 13.36
N ILE A 257 -15.68 -1.83 12.69
CA ILE A 257 -14.39 -2.28 13.22
C ILE A 257 -13.53 -1.04 13.50
N LEU A 258 -13.36 -0.16 12.51
CA LEU A 258 -12.54 1.05 12.66
C LEU A 258 -13.07 1.97 13.76
N ALA A 259 -14.39 2.17 13.87
CA ALA A 259 -15.00 2.96 14.94
C ALA A 259 -14.80 2.35 16.34
N THR A 260 -14.72 1.01 16.42
CA THR A 260 -14.39 0.33 17.68
C THR A 260 -12.90 0.49 18.00
N LEU A 261 -12.05 0.35 16.99
CA LEU A 261 -10.59 0.48 17.08
C LEU A 261 -10.13 1.93 17.31
N SER A 262 -10.94 2.92 16.98
CA SER A 262 -10.67 4.33 17.23
C SER A 262 -11.01 4.79 18.65
N THR A 263 -11.59 3.92 19.48
CA THR A 263 -11.82 4.26 20.88
C THR A 263 -10.50 4.49 21.61
N GLY A 264 -10.44 5.50 22.48
CA GLY A 264 -9.24 5.77 23.29
C GLY A 264 -8.81 4.56 24.14
N ALA A 265 -9.74 3.67 24.48
CA ALA A 265 -9.45 2.40 25.14
C ALA A 265 -8.67 1.44 24.24
N ALA A 266 -9.08 1.24 22.98
CA ALA A 266 -8.39 0.36 22.03
C ALA A 266 -6.94 0.81 21.79
N ILE A 267 -6.72 2.13 21.64
CA ILE A 267 -5.38 2.70 21.50
C ILE A 267 -4.54 2.42 22.75
N ARG A 268 -5.07 2.69 23.95
CA ARG A 268 -4.37 2.42 25.22
C ARG A 268 -4.03 0.94 25.39
N ILE A 269 -4.92 0.04 25.00
CA ILE A 269 -4.68 -1.42 25.03
C ILE A 269 -3.55 -1.78 24.08
N VAL A 270 -3.56 -1.30 22.83
CA VAL A 270 -2.48 -1.59 21.86
C VAL A 270 -1.15 -1.02 22.34
N LEU A 271 -1.13 0.18 22.91
CA LEU A 271 0.08 0.76 23.50
C LEU A 271 0.57 -0.04 24.69
N ALA A 272 -0.32 -0.48 25.58
CA ALA A 272 0.03 -1.32 26.73
C ALA A 272 0.58 -2.68 26.29
N LEU A 273 -0.08 -3.35 25.34
CA LEU A 273 0.38 -4.63 24.78
C LEU A 273 1.73 -4.47 24.06
N SER A 274 1.91 -3.38 23.30
CA SER A 274 3.19 -3.08 22.66
C SER A 274 4.28 -2.82 23.71
N ALA A 275 3.98 -2.10 24.79
CA ALA A 275 4.93 -1.87 25.88
C ALA A 275 5.32 -3.17 26.59
N VAL A 276 4.36 -4.06 26.87
CA VAL A 276 4.62 -5.39 27.45
C VAL A 276 5.49 -6.22 26.51
N GLN A 277 5.19 -6.22 25.22
CA GLN A 277 6.02 -6.88 24.20
C GLN A 277 7.45 -6.31 24.19
N ALA A 278 7.61 -4.99 24.36
CA ALA A 278 8.93 -4.35 24.47
C ALA A 278 9.73 -4.90 25.64
N VAL A 279 9.12 -4.98 26.82
CA VAL A 279 9.76 -5.46 28.04
C VAL A 279 10.12 -6.94 27.90
N TRP A 280 9.23 -7.74 27.33
CA TRP A 280 9.49 -9.15 27.03
C TRP A 280 10.70 -9.32 26.11
N LEU A 281 10.73 -8.60 24.98
CA LEU A 281 11.83 -8.66 24.03
C LEU A 281 13.16 -8.18 24.65
N LEU A 282 13.12 -7.14 25.47
CA LEU A 282 14.30 -6.65 26.18
C LEU A 282 14.81 -7.68 27.19
N GLY A 283 13.90 -8.34 27.91
CA GLY A 283 14.22 -9.44 28.82
C GLY A 283 14.91 -10.60 28.10
N GLU A 284 14.39 -11.03 26.95
CA GLU A 284 15.00 -12.05 26.10
C GLU A 284 16.41 -11.66 25.66
N VAL A 285 16.62 -10.40 25.25
CA VAL A 285 17.96 -9.89 24.90
C VAL A 285 18.91 -9.94 26.09
N VAL A 286 18.49 -9.48 27.28
CA VAL A 286 19.32 -9.50 28.50
C VAL A 286 19.68 -10.93 28.90
N VAL A 287 18.70 -11.83 28.91
CA VAL A 287 18.90 -13.26 29.22
C VAL A 287 19.85 -13.91 28.21
N SER A 288 19.69 -13.61 26.92
CA SER A 288 20.55 -14.12 25.85
C SER A 288 22.00 -13.67 26.03
N VAL A 289 22.23 -12.39 26.36
CA VAL A 289 23.56 -11.84 26.65
C VAL A 289 24.18 -12.46 27.91
N ALA A 290 23.37 -12.67 28.96
CA ALA A 290 23.83 -13.23 30.22
C ALA A 290 24.19 -14.74 30.12
N ARG A 291 23.50 -15.51 29.26
CA ARG A 291 23.65 -16.97 29.18
C ARG A 291 24.70 -17.48 28.18
N HIS A 292 25.19 -16.66 27.24
CA HIS A 292 26.10 -17.13 26.18
C HIS A 292 27.52 -16.50 26.21
N PRO A 293 28.59 -17.30 26.43
CA PRO A 293 29.97 -16.88 26.24
C PRO A 293 30.31 -16.58 24.75
N GLN A 294 31.42 -15.87 24.56
CA GLN A 294 31.83 -15.11 23.35
C GLN A 294 31.71 -15.80 21.97
N THR A 295 31.78 -17.13 21.87
CA THR A 295 31.95 -17.84 20.58
C THR A 295 30.65 -18.13 19.81
N SER A 296 29.48 -18.08 20.45
CA SER A 296 28.17 -18.32 19.79
C SER A 296 27.39 -17.03 19.45
N ARG A 297 27.96 -15.85 19.74
CA ARG A 297 27.26 -14.56 19.65
C ARG A 297 26.90 -14.18 18.22
N ALA A 298 27.75 -14.45 17.23
CA ALA A 298 27.53 -14.01 15.84
C ALA A 298 26.30 -14.66 15.19
N HIS A 299 26.07 -15.96 15.39
CA HIS A 299 24.92 -16.66 14.82
C HIS A 299 23.61 -16.31 15.55
N ALA A 300 23.63 -16.17 16.87
CA ALA A 300 22.44 -15.78 17.64
C ALA A 300 22.02 -14.31 17.43
N THR A 301 22.98 -13.40 17.19
CA THR A 301 22.70 -11.97 16.93
C THR A 301 22.16 -11.70 15.52
N LEU A 302 22.57 -12.49 14.51
CA LEU A 302 22.09 -12.33 13.13
C LEU A 302 20.68 -12.91 12.92
N ASP A 303 20.32 -14.01 13.59
CA ASP A 303 19.01 -14.65 13.38
C ASP A 303 17.84 -13.92 14.07
N THR A 304 18.05 -13.38 15.28
CA THR A 304 16.98 -12.72 16.07
C THR A 304 17.41 -11.43 16.76
N GLY A 305 18.70 -11.25 17.05
CA GLY A 305 19.18 -10.11 17.84
C GLY A 305 18.99 -8.77 17.14
N LEU A 306 19.43 -8.64 15.88
CA LEU A 306 19.35 -7.38 15.12
C LEU A 306 17.89 -6.94 14.88
N PRO A 307 17.00 -7.77 14.32
CA PRO A 307 15.58 -7.43 14.18
C PRO A 307 14.89 -7.05 15.49
N ALA A 308 15.14 -7.82 16.56
CA ALA A 308 14.55 -7.55 17.88
C ALA A 308 15.07 -6.23 18.46
N THR A 309 16.35 -5.91 18.24
CA THR A 309 16.96 -4.65 18.70
C THR A 309 16.37 -3.46 17.95
N VAL A 310 16.25 -3.53 16.62
CA VAL A 310 15.63 -2.45 15.81
C VAL A 310 14.17 -2.24 16.23
N THR A 311 13.42 -3.32 16.41
CA THR A 311 12.03 -3.30 16.90
C THR A 311 11.98 -2.63 18.29
N ALA A 312 12.82 -3.06 19.23
CA ALA A 312 12.87 -2.47 20.58
C ALA A 312 13.20 -0.97 20.56
N ILE A 313 14.15 -0.53 19.74
CA ILE A 313 14.51 0.89 19.59
C ILE A 313 13.33 1.70 19.05
N LEU A 314 12.68 1.23 17.97
CA LEU A 314 11.53 1.92 17.37
C LEU A 314 10.36 2.01 18.35
N LEU A 315 10.12 0.94 19.11
CA LEU A 315 9.08 0.86 20.12
C LEU A 315 9.33 1.83 21.28
N VAL A 316 10.54 1.83 21.85
CA VAL A 316 10.91 2.78 22.92
C VAL A 316 10.82 4.21 22.41
N THR A 317 11.35 4.49 21.22
CA THR A 317 11.28 5.82 20.60
C THR A 317 9.84 6.27 20.42
N GLY A 318 8.97 5.39 19.90
CA GLY A 318 7.56 5.69 19.72
C GLY A 318 6.83 5.99 21.03
N VAL A 319 7.08 5.20 22.08
CA VAL A 319 6.50 5.44 23.41
C VAL A 319 7.01 6.74 24.02
N VAL A 320 8.31 7.03 23.97
CA VAL A 320 8.88 8.27 24.52
C VAL A 320 8.34 9.49 23.78
N LEU A 321 8.22 9.44 22.45
CA LEU A 321 7.64 10.53 21.66
C LEU A 321 6.16 10.77 22.02
N LEU A 322 5.39 9.71 22.27
CA LEU A 322 4.01 9.83 22.75
C LEU A 322 3.93 10.50 24.13
N LEU A 323 4.80 10.10 25.07
CA LEU A 323 4.84 10.65 26.43
C LEU A 323 5.32 12.10 26.46
N THR A 324 6.18 12.49 25.53
CA THR A 324 6.69 13.87 25.39
C THR A 324 5.77 14.79 24.60
N GLY A 325 4.56 14.33 24.23
CA GLY A 325 3.54 15.14 23.55
C GLY A 325 3.63 15.16 22.02
N HIS A 326 4.63 14.52 21.41
CA HIS A 326 4.80 14.44 19.95
C HIS A 326 3.95 13.29 19.38
N ARG A 327 2.63 13.46 19.38
CA ARG A 327 1.67 12.38 19.08
C ARG A 327 1.86 11.77 17.70
N GLU A 328 1.92 12.58 16.64
CA GLU A 328 2.06 12.08 15.27
C GLU A 328 3.38 11.31 15.06
N SER A 329 4.51 11.88 15.52
CA SER A 329 5.83 11.27 15.41
C SER A 329 5.92 9.97 16.19
N GLY A 330 5.34 9.93 17.40
CA GLY A 330 5.29 8.73 18.23
C GLY A 330 4.48 7.60 17.58
N LEU A 331 3.29 7.90 17.07
CA LEU A 331 2.47 6.93 16.32
C LEU A 331 3.17 6.45 15.05
N THR A 332 3.88 7.33 14.36
CA THR A 332 4.65 6.95 13.17
C THR A 332 5.78 5.98 13.52
N ALA A 333 6.54 6.22 14.58
CA ALA A 333 7.58 5.30 15.03
C ALA A 333 7.00 3.92 15.43
N LEU A 334 5.84 3.90 16.08
CA LEU A 334 5.13 2.65 16.40
C LEU A 334 4.59 1.94 15.16
N GLU A 335 4.15 2.66 14.13
CA GLU A 335 3.77 2.06 12.86
C GLU A 335 4.97 1.32 12.23
N TRP A 336 6.12 2.00 12.14
CA TRP A 336 7.35 1.39 11.62
C TRP A 336 7.79 0.20 12.46
N ASN A 337 7.68 0.30 13.79
CA ASN A 337 7.93 -0.83 14.69
C ASN A 337 7.12 -2.07 14.30
N HIS A 338 5.80 -1.94 14.15
CA HIS A 338 4.95 -3.11 13.85
C HIS A 338 5.13 -3.62 12.42
N ILE A 339 5.41 -2.75 11.45
CA ILE A 339 5.77 -3.19 10.09
C ILE A 339 7.08 -3.99 10.11
N VAL A 340 8.11 -3.49 10.80
CA VAL A 340 9.38 -4.21 10.98
C VAL A 340 9.13 -5.50 11.75
N ASN A 341 8.32 -5.50 12.81
CA ASN A 341 8.02 -6.72 13.55
C ASN A 341 7.38 -7.80 12.64
N LEU A 342 6.41 -7.41 11.80
CA LEU A 342 5.73 -8.31 10.85
C LEU A 342 6.69 -8.85 9.77
N LEU A 343 7.50 -7.99 9.16
CA LEU A 343 8.39 -8.38 8.06
C LEU A 343 9.64 -9.14 8.55
N PHE A 344 10.05 -8.93 9.81
CA PHE A 344 11.36 -9.34 10.32
C PHE A 344 11.26 -10.37 11.44
N VAL A 345 10.59 -10.01 12.54
CA VAL A 345 10.60 -10.79 13.78
C VAL A 345 9.64 -11.97 13.69
N GLN A 346 8.42 -11.76 13.17
CA GLN A 346 7.41 -12.82 13.13
C GLN A 346 7.82 -13.98 12.24
N VAL A 347 8.51 -13.74 11.12
CA VAL A 347 9.04 -14.81 10.27
C VAL A 347 10.08 -15.66 11.02
N ALA A 348 10.97 -15.02 11.78
CA ALA A 348 12.02 -15.71 12.55
C ALA A 348 11.45 -16.47 13.76
N VAL A 349 10.54 -15.83 14.52
CA VAL A 349 9.85 -16.45 15.66
C VAL A 349 9.02 -17.63 15.21
N PHE A 350 8.28 -17.49 14.11
CA PHE A 350 7.50 -18.58 13.55
C PHE A 350 8.34 -19.81 13.21
N ASN A 351 9.53 -19.61 12.64
CA ASN A 351 10.43 -20.71 12.32
C ASN A 351 10.88 -21.51 13.56
N ARG A 352 10.87 -20.89 14.75
CA ARG A 352 11.28 -21.53 16.01
C ARG A 352 10.08 -22.06 16.80
N GLU A 353 9.03 -21.26 16.92
CA GLU A 353 7.95 -21.43 17.89
C GLU A 353 6.56 -21.47 17.26
N GLN A 354 6.49 -21.60 15.92
CA GLN A 354 5.31 -21.88 15.08
C GLN A 354 4.03 -21.15 15.51
N PHE A 355 3.26 -21.72 16.45
CA PHE A 355 2.03 -21.12 16.98
C PHE A 355 2.22 -19.71 17.55
N LEU A 356 3.31 -19.43 18.25
CA LEU A 356 3.57 -18.10 18.81
C LEU A 356 3.81 -17.05 17.72
N GLY A 357 4.40 -17.45 16.58
CA GLY A 357 4.57 -16.56 15.43
C GLY A 357 3.25 -16.19 14.75
N LEU A 358 2.27 -17.10 14.70
CA LEU A 358 0.96 -16.80 14.12
C LEU A 358 0.15 -15.83 15.01
N LEU A 359 0.19 -16.04 16.33
CA LEU A 359 -0.44 -15.13 17.29
C LEU A 359 0.24 -13.76 17.29
N GLY A 360 1.58 -13.72 17.26
CA GLY A 360 2.34 -12.49 17.17
C GLY A 360 2.07 -11.72 15.87
N PHE A 361 1.95 -12.42 14.74
CA PHE A 361 1.52 -11.85 13.47
C PHE A 361 0.14 -11.20 13.57
N ALA A 362 -0.86 -11.92 14.08
CA ALA A 362 -2.21 -11.39 14.25
C ALA A 362 -2.22 -10.17 15.17
N GLY A 363 -1.48 -10.24 16.29
CA GLY A 363 -1.35 -9.13 17.23
C GLY A 363 -0.73 -7.87 16.59
N SER A 364 0.37 -8.02 15.85
CA SER A 364 1.00 -6.89 15.15
C SER A 364 0.15 -6.35 14.00
N ALA A 365 -0.62 -7.19 13.30
CA ALA A 365 -1.57 -6.75 12.28
C ALA A 365 -2.64 -5.83 12.88
N VAL A 366 -3.24 -6.26 14.00
CA VAL A 366 -4.26 -5.48 14.71
C VAL A 366 -3.66 -4.19 15.26
N ALA A 367 -2.48 -4.26 15.87
CA ALA A 367 -1.78 -3.08 16.38
C ALA A 367 -1.51 -2.06 15.26
N LEU A 368 -1.05 -2.52 14.10
CA LEU A 368 -0.80 -1.66 12.95
C LEU A 368 -2.06 -0.95 12.47
N ILE A 369 -3.20 -1.65 12.41
CA ILE A 369 -4.49 -1.04 12.05
C ILE A 369 -4.88 0.03 13.06
N VAL A 370 -4.82 -0.27 14.36
CA VAL A 370 -5.18 0.68 15.43
C VAL A 370 -4.28 1.92 15.40
N ILE A 371 -2.97 1.75 15.24
CA ILE A 371 -2.02 2.86 15.19
C ILE A 371 -2.28 3.76 13.98
N ARG A 372 -2.60 3.18 12.82
CA ARG A 372 -2.94 3.94 11.61
C ARG A 372 -4.20 4.78 11.81
N VAL A 373 -5.24 4.18 12.39
CA VAL A 373 -6.49 4.88 12.72
C VAL A 373 -6.21 6.03 13.69
N ALA A 374 -5.49 5.76 14.78
CA ALA A 374 -5.14 6.78 15.77
C ALA A 374 -4.34 7.94 15.16
N ARG A 375 -3.43 7.65 14.22
CA ARG A 375 -2.63 8.69 13.57
C ARG A 375 -3.47 9.55 12.65
N ASP A 376 -4.39 8.95 11.90
CA ASP A 376 -5.29 9.69 11.03
C ASP A 376 -6.19 10.64 11.84
N GLU A 377 -6.66 10.21 13.03
CA GLU A 377 -7.40 11.09 13.95
C GLU A 377 -6.56 12.26 14.48
N VAL A 378 -5.32 11.99 14.89
CA VAL A 378 -4.40 13.05 15.37
C VAL A 378 -4.16 14.08 14.27
N ARG A 379 -3.91 13.65 13.04
CA ARG A 379 -3.71 14.54 11.89
C ARG A 379 -4.93 15.40 11.59
N LEU A 380 -6.13 14.84 11.70
CA LEU A 380 -7.37 15.60 11.52
C LEU A 380 -7.56 16.64 12.64
N SER A 381 -7.20 16.30 13.88
CA SER A 381 -7.31 17.22 15.01
C SER A 381 -6.28 18.36 15.00
N GLU A 382 -5.07 18.10 14.49
CA GLU A 382 -3.98 19.10 14.40
C GLU A 382 -4.08 19.93 13.11
N GLY A 383 -4.75 19.42 12.06
CA GLY A 383 -4.99 20.09 10.79
C GLY A 383 -6.26 20.96 10.74
N ALA A 384 -7.14 20.89 11.75
CA ALA A 384 -8.27 21.80 11.86
C ALA A 384 -7.76 23.19 12.29
N PRO A 385 -8.00 24.27 11.53
CA PRO A 385 -7.76 25.61 12.04
C PRO A 385 -8.58 25.79 13.31
N GLY A 386 -7.92 26.17 14.40
CA GLY A 386 -8.50 26.27 15.73
C GLY A 386 -9.83 27.01 15.71
N ALA A 387 -10.82 26.41 16.38
CA ALA A 387 -12.06 27.07 16.77
C ALA A 387 -11.78 28.31 17.65
#